data_AF-A0A328BIG6-F1
#
_entry.id   AF-A0A328BIG6-F1
#
_cell.length_a   1.000
_cell.length_b   1.000
_cell.length_c   1.000
_cell.angle_alpha   90.00
_cell.angle_beta   90.00
_cell.angle_gamma   90.00
#
_symmetry.space_group_name_H-M   'P 1'
#
loop_
_entity.id
_entity.type
_entity.pdbx_description
1 polymer ?
#
loop_
_entity_poly.entity_id
_entity_poly.type
_entity_poly.pdbx_seq_one_letter_code
_entity_poly.pdbx_strand_id
1 'polypeptide(L)'
;MTTGVPMVKPVAWVALLPALAVMALAIWFWQAVGVVGANAWALGAATHLLLAWVLRGSLGRYHQQGIRLVKQEKFAEAIPCFEQSYHFFQRHTWIDRWRYLTMLSAGKMSYREMALNNIAFCYGQVGNGQQAKAYYEQALREFPGSGLAKAGLRMLESVHS
;
A
#
# COMPACT_ATOMS: atom_id res chain seq x y z
N MET A 1 -13.18 -18.99 0.20
CA MET A 1 -14.19 -17.99 0.59
C MET A 1 -13.47 -16.83 1.27
N THR A 2 -13.40 -15.66 0.64
CA THR A 2 -12.78 -14.47 1.23
C THR A 2 -13.87 -13.65 1.92
N THR A 3 -13.94 -13.75 3.23
CA THR A 3 -14.83 -12.96 4.08
C THR A 3 -14.51 -11.47 3.93
N GLY A 4 -15.51 -10.72 3.48
CA GLY A 4 -15.40 -9.29 3.22
C GLY A 4 -15.53 -8.50 4.52
N VAL A 5 -14.37 -8.16 5.10
CA VAL A 5 -14.16 -7.40 6.36
C VAL A 5 -14.19 -8.29 7.62
N PRO A 6 -13.34 -8.09 8.65
CA PRO A 6 -12.07 -7.37 8.78
C PRO A 6 -10.91 -8.39 8.65
N MET A 7 -10.11 -8.30 7.59
CA MET A 7 -9.15 -9.37 7.29
C MET A 7 -7.70 -8.91 7.40
N VAL A 8 -6.94 -9.69 8.18
CA VAL A 8 -5.49 -9.84 8.09
C VAL A 8 -5.05 -9.67 6.64
N LYS A 9 -4.11 -8.75 6.39
CA LYS A 9 -3.61 -8.42 5.05
C LYS A 9 -3.28 -9.73 4.32
N PRO A 10 -4.05 -10.13 3.29
CA PRO A 10 -3.79 -11.41 2.66
C PRO A 10 -2.42 -11.31 1.98
N VAL A 11 -1.46 -12.11 2.44
CA VAL A 11 -0.08 -12.09 1.93
C VAL A 11 -0.07 -12.79 0.57
N ALA A 12 0.55 -12.15 -0.43
CA ALA A 12 0.87 -12.83 -1.67
C ALA A 12 2.10 -13.71 -1.42
N TRP A 13 1.92 -15.01 -1.17
CA TRP A 13 3.03 -15.96 -0.96
C TRP A 13 4.04 -15.97 -2.12
N VAL A 14 3.59 -15.67 -3.34
CA VAL A 14 4.46 -15.49 -4.51
C VAL A 14 5.51 -14.39 -4.30
N ALA A 15 5.22 -13.39 -3.46
CA ALA A 15 6.17 -12.33 -3.12
C ALA A 15 7.30 -12.80 -2.18
N LEU A 16 7.20 -13.99 -1.59
CA LEU A 16 8.26 -14.54 -0.73
C LEU A 16 9.49 -14.93 -1.55
N LEU A 17 9.30 -15.53 -2.72
CA LEU A 17 10.39 -15.95 -3.62
C LEU A 17 11.33 -14.79 -3.99
N PRO A 18 10.85 -13.66 -4.54
CA PRO A 18 11.71 -12.54 -4.88
C PRO A 18 12.33 -11.87 -3.65
N ALA A 19 11.62 -11.83 -2.51
CA ALA A 19 12.18 -11.30 -1.27
C ALA A 19 13.37 -12.14 -0.76
N LEU A 20 13.22 -13.47 -0.76
CA LEU A 20 14.30 -14.40 -0.40
C LEU A 20 15.46 -14.33 -1.40
N ALA A 21 15.18 -14.20 -2.70
CA ALA A 21 16.22 -14.04 -3.72
C ALA A 21 17.05 -12.76 -3.48
N VAL A 22 16.41 -11.63 -3.22
CA VAL A 22 17.09 -10.37 -2.91
C VAL A 22 17.90 -10.47 -1.61
N MET A 23 17.37 -11.15 -0.59
CA MET A 23 18.10 -11.38 0.66
C MET A 23 19.32 -12.30 0.46
N ALA A 24 19.18 -13.37 -0.32
CA ALA A 24 20.30 -14.26 -0.65
C ALA A 24 21.39 -13.54 -1.44
N LEU A 25 21.02 -12.70 -2.41
CA LEU A 25 21.97 -11.85 -3.15
C LEU A 25 22.70 -10.87 -2.23
N ALA A 26 22.00 -10.27 -1.26
CA ALA A 26 22.63 -9.38 -0.29
C ALA A 26 23.64 -10.13 0.61
N ILE A 27 23.29 -11.34 1.08
CA ILE A 27 24.21 -12.18 1.87
C ILE A 27 25.43 -12.58 1.03
N TRP A 28 25.20 -13.02 -0.22
CA TRP A 28 26.27 -13.40 -1.14
C TRP A 28 27.22 -12.22 -1.42
N PHE A 29 26.68 -11.01 -1.59
CA PHE A 29 27.49 -9.80 -1.74
C PHE A 29 28.43 -9.58 -0.53
N TRP A 30 27.91 -9.68 0.69
CA TRP A 30 28.75 -9.53 1.89
C TRP A 30 29.81 -10.63 2.02
N GLN A 31 29.48 -11.86 1.62
CA GLN A 31 30.45 -12.96 1.55
C GLN A 31 31.55 -12.70 0.52
N ALA A 32 31.19 -12.18 -0.66
CA ALA A 32 32.15 -11.83 -1.71
C ALA A 32 33.13 -10.73 -1.28
N VAL A 33 32.73 -9.84 -0.37
CA VAL A 33 33.58 -8.78 0.22
C VAL A 33 34.37 -9.28 1.44
N GLY A 34 34.27 -10.58 1.78
CA GLY A 34 35.05 -11.22 2.84
C GLY A 34 34.39 -11.25 4.21
N VAL A 35 33.12 -10.85 4.35
CA VAL A 35 32.36 -11.05 5.59
C VAL A 35 31.84 -12.48 5.63
N VAL A 36 32.23 -13.25 6.66
CA VAL A 36 31.87 -14.67 6.78
C VAL A 36 31.05 -14.91 8.05
N GLY A 37 30.32 -16.04 8.09
CA GLY A 37 29.58 -16.48 9.27
C GLY A 37 28.38 -15.59 9.58
N ALA A 38 28.01 -15.51 10.87
CA ALA A 38 26.80 -14.80 11.32
C ALA A 38 26.74 -13.32 10.91
N ASN A 39 27.90 -12.66 10.78
CA ASN A 39 27.99 -11.26 10.37
C ASN A 39 27.48 -11.05 8.94
N ALA A 40 27.72 -11.99 8.02
CA ALA A 40 27.23 -11.90 6.64
C ALA A 40 25.70 -11.98 6.57
N TRP A 41 25.12 -12.86 7.38
CA TRP A 41 23.66 -13.00 7.50
C TRP A 41 23.02 -11.74 8.10
N ALA A 42 23.61 -11.20 9.17
CA ALA A 42 23.13 -9.98 9.81
C ALA A 42 23.17 -8.77 8.86
N LEU A 43 24.32 -8.55 8.20
CA LEU A 43 24.48 -7.44 7.25
C LEU A 43 23.62 -7.62 6.00
N GLY A 44 23.46 -8.85 5.50
CA GLY A 44 22.54 -9.15 4.39
C GLY A 44 21.09 -8.84 4.73
N ALA A 45 20.62 -9.27 5.91
CA ALA A 45 19.28 -8.94 6.41
C ALA A 45 19.10 -7.43 6.61
N ALA A 46 20.08 -6.75 7.21
CA ALA A 46 20.05 -5.30 7.38
C ALA A 46 19.99 -4.56 6.03
N THR A 47 20.76 -5.02 5.04
CA THR A 47 20.75 -4.47 3.67
C THR A 47 19.39 -4.66 3.01
N HIS A 48 18.80 -5.85 3.13
CA HIS A 48 17.46 -6.13 2.61
C HIS A 48 16.40 -5.21 3.25
N LEU A 49 16.44 -5.05 4.57
CA LEU A 49 15.50 -4.18 5.29
C LEU A 49 15.68 -2.71 4.90
N LEU A 50 16.91 -2.23 4.81
CA LEU A 50 17.23 -0.87 4.38
C LEU A 50 16.72 -0.62 2.97
N LEU A 51 17.00 -1.53 2.03
CA LEU A 51 16.52 -1.46 0.65
C LEU A 51 15.00 -1.39 0.60
N ALA A 52 14.31 -2.28 1.32
CA ALA A 52 12.86 -2.31 1.36
C ALA A 52 12.27 -1.04 1.99
N TRP A 53 12.93 -0.45 2.99
CA TRP A 53 12.53 0.82 3.60
C TRP A 53 12.68 1.99 2.61
N VAL A 54 13.82 2.10 1.93
CA VAL A 54 14.09 3.15 0.93
C VAL A 54 13.11 3.06 -0.25
N LEU A 55 12.88 1.87 -0.79
CA LEU A 55 11.97 1.67 -1.92
C LEU A 55 10.52 2.01 -1.54
N ARG A 56 10.06 1.56 -0.36
CA ARG A 56 8.71 1.87 0.12
C ARG A 56 8.53 3.35 0.45
N GLY A 57 9.57 3.98 1.02
CA GLY A 57 9.56 5.41 1.34
C GLY A 57 9.54 6.29 0.09
N SER A 58 10.34 5.96 -0.92
CA SER A 58 10.46 6.76 -2.14
C SER A 58 9.26 6.60 -3.08
N LEU A 59 8.88 5.37 -3.42
CA LEU A 59 7.77 5.07 -4.33
C LEU A 59 6.40 5.28 -3.67
N GLY A 60 6.31 5.06 -2.37
CA GLY A 60 5.09 5.24 -1.58
C GLY A 60 4.96 6.61 -0.90
N ARG A 61 5.84 7.58 -1.20
CA ARG A 61 5.94 8.85 -0.44
C ARG A 61 4.62 9.60 -0.26
N TYR A 62 3.87 9.80 -1.34
CA TYR A 62 2.60 10.52 -1.30
C TYR A 62 1.57 9.78 -0.46
N HIS A 63 1.51 8.46 -0.60
CA HIS A 63 0.61 7.63 0.20
C HIS A 63 0.97 7.70 1.68
N GLN A 64 2.26 7.59 2.02
CA GLN A 64 2.72 7.68 3.40
C GLN A 64 2.44 9.06 4.00
N GLN A 65 2.59 10.14 3.23
CA GLN A 65 2.25 11.48 3.66
C GLN A 65 0.75 11.60 3.98
N GLY A 66 -0.12 11.09 3.10
CA GLY A 66 -1.56 11.04 3.36
C GLY A 66 -1.89 10.27 4.64
N ILE A 67 -1.27 9.10 4.85
CA ILE A 67 -1.45 8.32 6.08
C ILE A 67 -0.97 9.08 7.33
N ARG A 68 0.13 9.85 7.26
CA ARG A 68 0.59 10.68 8.38
C ARG A 68 -0.43 11.77 8.71
N LEU A 69 -1.00 12.43 7.71
CA LEU A 69 -2.03 13.46 7.89
C LEU A 69 -3.34 12.87 8.45
N VAL A 70 -3.76 11.70 7.97
CA VAL A 70 -4.92 10.96 8.53
C VAL A 70 -4.71 10.63 10.01
N LYS A 71 -3.51 10.20 10.40
CA LYS A 71 -3.17 9.95 11.83
C LYS A 71 -3.20 11.21 12.69
N GLN A 72 -3.11 12.38 12.07
CA GLN A 72 -3.22 13.69 12.73
C GLN A 72 -4.64 14.28 12.57
N GLU A 73 -5.59 13.50 12.04
CA GLU A 73 -6.98 13.93 11.76
C GLU A 73 -7.10 15.10 10.76
N LYS A 74 -6.03 15.35 10.00
CA LYS A 74 -5.98 16.39 8.95
C LYS A 74 -6.52 15.84 7.63
N PHE A 75 -7.80 15.48 7.61
CA PHE A 75 -8.41 14.76 6.49
C PHE A 75 -8.44 15.58 5.20
N ALA A 76 -8.76 16.87 5.27
CA ALA A 76 -8.76 17.75 4.09
C ALA A 76 -7.38 17.85 3.43
N GLU A 77 -6.31 17.97 4.24
CA GLU A 77 -4.92 18.02 3.75
C GLU A 77 -4.46 16.65 3.20
N ALA A 78 -5.03 15.55 3.68
CA ALA A 78 -4.66 14.20 3.24
C ALA A 78 -5.18 13.85 1.84
N ILE A 79 -6.31 14.43 1.42
CA ILE A 79 -6.93 14.19 0.10
C ILE A 79 -5.94 14.39 -1.06
N PRO A 80 -5.29 15.57 -1.23
CA PRO A 80 -4.36 15.77 -2.35
C PRO A 80 -3.16 14.82 -2.31
N CYS A 81 -2.74 14.36 -1.12
CA CYS A 81 -1.67 13.38 -1.00
C CYS A 81 -2.09 12.01 -1.58
N PHE A 82 -3.33 11.59 -1.33
CA PHE A 82 -3.84 10.35 -1.91
C PHE A 82 -4.16 10.49 -3.40
N GLU A 83 -4.60 11.64 -3.88
CA GLU A 83 -4.77 11.90 -5.32
C GLU A 83 -3.43 11.82 -6.06
N GLN A 84 -2.38 12.44 -5.51
CA GLN A 84 -1.02 12.32 -6.05
C GLN A 84 -0.52 10.87 -6.02
N SER A 85 -0.81 10.13 -4.94
CA SER A 85 -0.53 8.69 -4.88
C SER A 85 -1.25 7.93 -6.00
N TYR A 86 -2.55 8.18 -6.19
CA TYR A 86 -3.34 7.52 -7.24
C TYR A 86 -2.76 7.81 -8.63
N HIS A 87 -2.52 9.09 -8.95
CA HIS A 87 -1.98 9.49 -10.25
C HIS A 87 -0.58 8.93 -10.52
N PHE A 88 0.28 8.87 -9.50
CA PHE A 88 1.61 8.27 -9.63
C PHE A 88 1.51 6.78 -10.02
N PHE A 89 0.72 5.99 -9.29
CA PHE A 89 0.57 4.56 -9.58
C PHE A 89 -0.32 4.28 -10.81
N GLN A 90 -1.17 5.22 -11.22
CA GLN A 90 -1.89 5.15 -12.48
C GLN A 90 -0.95 5.40 -13.68
N ARG A 91 -0.02 6.36 -13.58
CA ARG A 91 0.99 6.61 -14.62
C ARG A 91 2.02 5.48 -14.69
N HIS A 92 2.33 4.86 -13.54
CA HIS A 92 3.34 3.82 -13.42
C HIS A 92 2.73 2.49 -12.95
N THR A 93 1.73 1.99 -13.68
CA THR A 93 0.99 0.76 -13.32
C THR A 93 1.88 -0.46 -13.11
N TRP A 94 3.01 -0.53 -13.83
CA TRP A 94 3.98 -1.61 -13.68
C TRP A 94 4.63 -1.65 -12.29
N ILE A 95 4.78 -0.51 -11.61
CA ILE A 95 5.37 -0.45 -10.27
C ILE A 95 4.48 -1.18 -9.27
N ASP A 96 3.17 -0.95 -9.32
CA ASP A 96 2.21 -1.60 -8.43
C ASP A 96 1.94 -3.05 -8.84
N ARG A 97 1.97 -3.36 -10.15
CA ARG A 97 1.85 -4.73 -10.66
C ARG A 97 3.00 -5.63 -10.22
N TRP A 98 4.23 -5.12 -10.28
CA TRP A 98 5.45 -5.84 -9.89
C TRP A 98 5.96 -5.41 -8.52
N ARG A 99 5.05 -5.00 -7.63
CA ARG A 99 5.36 -4.41 -6.32
C ARG A 99 6.23 -5.29 -5.42
N TYR A 100 6.15 -6.59 -5.59
CA TYR A 100 7.03 -7.52 -4.88
C TYR A 100 8.49 -7.42 -5.30
N LEU A 101 8.80 -6.95 -6.52
CA LEU A 101 10.17 -6.63 -6.98
C LEU A 101 10.51 -5.16 -6.71
N THR A 102 9.61 -4.25 -7.06
CA THR A 102 9.91 -2.80 -7.06
C THR A 102 9.86 -2.18 -5.67
N MET A 103 9.11 -2.76 -4.74
CA MET A 103 8.93 -2.23 -3.38
C MET A 103 9.16 -3.28 -2.29
N LEU A 104 9.52 -4.52 -2.65
CA LEU A 104 9.67 -5.64 -1.71
C LEU A 104 8.46 -5.77 -0.77
N SER A 105 7.25 -5.61 -1.33
CA SER A 105 5.99 -5.58 -0.57
C SER A 105 5.03 -6.66 -1.05
N ALA A 106 4.50 -7.42 -0.09
CA ALA A 106 3.63 -8.57 -0.31
C ALA A 106 2.12 -8.26 -0.16
N GLY A 107 1.73 -6.99 -0.07
CA GLY A 107 0.33 -6.60 0.00
C GLY A 107 -0.44 -7.07 -1.24
N LYS A 108 -1.74 -7.36 -1.11
CA LYS A 108 -2.62 -7.63 -2.26
C LYS A 108 -3.37 -6.41 -2.77
N MET A 109 -3.75 -5.49 -1.88
CA MET A 109 -4.46 -4.27 -2.27
C MET A 109 -3.51 -3.33 -3.03
N SER A 110 -3.93 -2.86 -4.20
CA SER A 110 -3.13 -1.94 -5.02
C SER A 110 -3.04 -0.56 -4.33
N TYR A 111 -2.00 0.23 -4.59
CA TYR A 111 -1.94 1.60 -4.08
C TYR A 111 -3.03 2.49 -4.67
N ARG A 112 -3.50 2.20 -5.89
CA ARG A 112 -4.65 2.88 -6.49
C ARG A 112 -5.93 2.59 -5.70
N GLU A 113 -6.17 1.32 -5.37
CA GLU A 113 -7.31 0.91 -4.56
C GLU A 113 -7.24 1.52 -3.16
N MET A 114 -6.07 1.48 -2.51
CA MET A 114 -5.87 2.12 -1.19
C MET A 114 -6.11 3.64 -1.27
N ALA A 115 -5.59 4.31 -2.31
CA ALA A 115 -5.75 5.74 -2.47
C ALA A 115 -7.23 6.13 -2.64
N LEU A 116 -7.98 5.49 -3.52
CA LEU A 116 -9.40 5.80 -3.72
C LEU A 116 -10.21 5.60 -2.44
N ASN A 117 -9.99 4.48 -1.74
CA ASN A 117 -10.67 4.20 -0.46
C ASN A 117 -10.31 5.24 0.62
N ASN A 118 -9.05 5.67 0.68
CA ASN A 118 -8.63 6.67 1.66
C ASN A 118 -9.12 8.07 1.31
N ILE A 119 -9.21 8.43 0.03
CA ILE A 119 -9.83 9.70 -0.41
C ILE A 119 -11.30 9.71 0.01
N ALA A 120 -12.04 8.63 -0.30
CA ALA A 120 -13.44 8.49 0.08
C ALA A 120 -13.62 8.60 1.61
N PHE A 121 -12.77 7.91 2.38
CA PHE A 121 -12.75 8.01 3.84
C PHE A 121 -12.52 9.46 4.30
N CYS A 122 -11.52 10.15 3.78
CA CYS A 122 -11.23 11.54 4.16
C CYS A 122 -12.40 12.48 3.83
N TYR A 123 -13.05 12.33 2.67
CA TYR A 123 -14.26 13.10 2.34
C TYR A 123 -15.40 12.83 3.33
N GLY A 124 -15.58 11.58 3.77
CA GLY A 124 -16.55 11.24 4.81
C GLY A 124 -16.25 11.93 6.14
N GLN A 125 -14.99 11.99 6.54
CA GLN A 125 -14.57 12.63 7.80
C GLN A 125 -14.74 14.17 7.78
N VAL A 126 -14.65 14.81 6.61
CA VAL A 126 -14.92 16.26 6.48
C VAL A 126 -16.39 16.58 6.20
N GLY A 127 -17.29 15.60 6.31
CA GLY A 127 -18.73 15.78 6.12
C GLY A 127 -19.19 15.85 4.66
N ASN A 128 -18.33 15.56 3.69
CA ASN A 128 -18.68 15.56 2.27
C ASN A 128 -19.07 14.15 1.80
N GLY A 129 -20.26 13.69 2.23
CA GLY A 129 -20.77 12.36 1.91
C GLY A 129 -20.95 12.10 0.40
N GLN A 130 -21.25 13.14 -0.39
CA GLN A 130 -21.40 13.03 -1.84
C GLN A 130 -20.08 12.65 -2.52
N GLN A 131 -18.99 13.35 -2.18
CA GLN A 131 -17.66 13.00 -2.70
C GLN A 131 -17.19 11.65 -2.16
N ALA A 132 -17.43 11.36 -0.88
CA ALA A 132 -17.11 10.06 -0.29
C ALA A 132 -17.74 8.90 -1.08
N LYS A 133 -19.04 9.02 -1.38
CA LYS A 133 -19.77 8.06 -2.21
C LYS A 133 -19.16 7.92 -3.61
N ALA A 134 -18.89 9.04 -4.28
CA ALA A 134 -18.33 9.04 -5.64
C ALA A 134 -16.97 8.31 -5.72
N TYR A 135 -16.08 8.53 -4.75
CA TYR A 135 -14.77 7.85 -4.72
C TYR A 135 -14.88 6.38 -4.35
N TYR A 136 -15.79 5.98 -3.46
CA TYR A 136 -16.04 4.56 -3.22
C TYR A 136 -16.63 3.86 -4.44
N GLU A 137 -17.56 4.49 -5.15
CA GLU A 137 -18.09 3.97 -6.41
C GLU A 137 -17.00 3.87 -7.49
N GLN A 138 -16.10 4.85 -7.58
CA GLN A 138 -14.92 4.75 -8.44
C GLN A 138 -14.02 3.57 -8.04
N ALA A 139 -13.76 3.38 -6.73
CA ALA A 139 -12.99 2.25 -6.26
C ALA A 139 -13.63 0.91 -6.65
N LEU A 140 -14.95 0.79 -6.62
CA LEU A 140 -15.64 -0.42 -7.08
C LEU A 140 -15.67 -0.60 -8.59
N ARG A 141 -15.71 0.49 -9.36
CA ARG A 141 -15.59 0.42 -10.82
C ARG A 141 -14.21 -0.11 -11.24
N GLU A 142 -13.15 0.36 -10.59
CA GLU A 142 -11.78 -0.08 -10.89
C GLU A 142 -11.41 -1.41 -10.20
N PHE A 143 -11.94 -1.65 -9.00
CA PHE A 143 -11.64 -2.80 -8.16
C PHE A 143 -12.96 -3.39 -7.61
N PRO A 144 -13.73 -4.17 -8.41
CA PRO A 144 -15.03 -4.72 -8.00
C PRO A 144 -14.99 -5.61 -6.75
N GLY A 145 -13.80 -6.13 -6.41
CA GLY A 145 -13.54 -6.90 -5.20
C GLY A 145 -13.24 -6.07 -3.95
N SER A 146 -13.23 -4.73 -4.02
CA SER A 146 -12.79 -3.89 -2.92
C SER A 146 -13.75 -3.96 -1.72
N GLY A 147 -13.34 -4.71 -0.69
CA GLY A 147 -14.13 -4.86 0.54
C GLY A 147 -14.29 -3.54 1.30
N LEU A 148 -13.24 -2.71 1.30
CA LEU A 148 -13.29 -1.38 1.94
C LEU A 148 -14.31 -0.47 1.28
N ALA A 149 -14.37 -0.46 -0.05
CA ALA A 149 -15.32 0.40 -0.75
C ALA A 149 -16.77 -0.05 -0.56
N LYS A 150 -17.02 -1.38 -0.56
CA LYS A 150 -18.35 -1.93 -0.23
C LYS A 150 -18.77 -1.57 1.19
N ALA A 151 -17.85 -1.67 2.15
CA ALA A 151 -18.13 -1.33 3.54
C ALA A 151 -18.41 0.17 3.72
N GLY A 152 -17.61 1.03 3.07
CA GLY A 152 -17.77 2.47 3.10
C GLY A 152 -19.11 2.94 2.52
N LEU A 153 -19.53 2.41 1.38
CA LEU A 153 -20.85 2.73 0.81
C LEU A 153 -22.00 2.31 1.72
N ARG A 154 -21.97 1.09 2.26
CA ARG A 154 -23.01 0.61 3.20
C ARG A 154 -23.10 1.48 4.44
N MET A 155 -21.95 1.95 4.95
CA MET A 155 -21.93 2.88 6.08
C MET A 155 -22.61 4.20 5.72
N LEU A 156 -22.32 4.78 4.56
CA LEU A 156 -22.97 6.01 4.11
C LEU A 156 -24.48 5.82 3.91
N GLU A 157 -24.90 4.69 3.34
CA GLU A 157 -26.32 4.35 3.14
C GLU A 157 -27.06 4.21 4.47
N SER A 158 -26.46 3.61 5.50
CA SER A 158 -27.09 3.42 6.82
C SER A 158 -27.39 4.71 7.58
N VAL A 159 -26.77 5.83 7.18
CA VAL A 159 -27.02 7.15 7.79
C VAL A 159 -28.23 7.84 7.14
N HIS A 160 -28.62 7.42 5.94
CA HIS A 160 -29.73 8.00 5.17
C HIS A 160 -31.00 7.12 5.15
N SER A 161 -30.96 5.96 5.79
CA SER A 161 -32.09 5.01 5.96
C SER A 161 -32.85 5.27 7.24
#